data_AF-A0A1F5Z958-F1
#
_entry.id   AF-A0A1F5Z958-F1
#
_cell.length_a   1.000
_cell.length_b   1.000
_cell.length_c   1.000
_cell.angle_alpha   90.00
_cell.angle_beta   90.00
_cell.angle_gamma   90.00
#
_symmetry.space_group_name_H-M   'P 1'
#
loop_
_entity.id
_entity.type
_entity.pdbx_description
1 polymer ?
#
loop_
_entity_poly.entity_id
_entity_poly.type
_entity_poly.pdbx_seq_one_letter_code
_entity_poly.pdbx_strand_id
1 'polypeptide(L)'
;MSGALDEEYKNAVCHHLCVSLGGAIKRREIPDRELCEVCNFILVAFKSMQTPADLIDFLGKLAARWSPFSAVFLAEKAKLDTMPG
;
A
#
# COMPACT_ATOMS: atom_id res chain seq x y z
N MET A 1 -19.49 3.75 11.71
CA MET A 1 -19.40 2.28 11.78
C MET A 1 -17.94 1.93 11.54
N SER A 2 -17.23 1.41 12.55
CA SER A 2 -15.86 0.90 12.36
C SER A 2 -15.98 -0.55 11.93
N GLY A 3 -16.22 -0.78 10.64
CA GLY A 3 -16.14 -2.11 10.05
C GLY A 3 -14.69 -2.60 10.12
N ALA A 4 -14.48 -3.80 10.67
CA ALA A 4 -13.19 -4.46 10.60
C ALA A 4 -12.81 -4.66 9.13
N LEU A 5 -11.54 -4.41 8.77
CA LEU A 5 -11.05 -4.75 7.44
C LEU A 5 -11.08 -6.27 7.29
N ASP A 6 -11.87 -6.78 6.36
CA ASP A 6 -11.84 -8.20 6.03
C ASP A 6 -10.47 -8.58 5.40
N GLU A 7 -10.08 -9.85 5.56
CA GLU A 7 -8.78 -10.32 5.04
C GLU A 7 -8.70 -10.37 3.52
N GLU A 8 -9.82 -10.59 2.82
CA GLU A 8 -9.87 -10.63 1.35
C GLU A 8 -9.50 -9.25 0.79
N TYR A 9 -10.02 -8.20 1.41
CA TYR A 9 -9.74 -6.81 1.11
C TYR A 9 -8.29 -6.44 1.41
N LYS A 10 -7.75 -6.84 2.57
CA LYS A 10 -6.31 -6.68 2.88
C LYS A 10 -5.44 -7.29 1.79
N ASN A 11 -5.78 -8.51 1.37
CA ASN A 11 -5.05 -9.23 0.34
C ASN A 11 -5.17 -8.53 -1.03
N ALA A 12 -6.33 -8.00 -1.39
CA ALA A 12 -6.54 -7.28 -2.64
C ALA A 12 -5.68 -6.01 -2.73
N VAL A 13 -5.69 -5.17 -1.68
CA VAL A 13 -4.86 -3.96 -1.64
C VAL A 13 -3.37 -4.31 -1.63
N CYS A 14 -2.96 -5.31 -0.84
CA CYS A 14 -1.57 -5.77 -0.83
C CYS A 14 -1.12 -6.27 -2.21
N HIS A 15 -1.96 -7.06 -2.88
CA HIS A 15 -1.66 -7.58 -4.22
C HIS A 15 -1.53 -6.43 -5.23
N HIS A 16 -2.46 -5.47 -5.21
CA HIS A 16 -2.44 -4.34 -6.13
C HIS A 16 -1.19 -3.46 -5.93
N LEU A 17 -0.80 -3.20 -4.68
CA LEU A 17 0.46 -2.52 -4.34
C LEU A 17 1.65 -3.28 -4.92
N CYS A 18 1.76 -4.58 -4.65
CA CYS A 18 2.86 -5.41 -5.17
C CYS A 18 2.95 -5.38 -6.71
N VAL A 19 1.82 -5.47 -7.42
CA VAL A 19 1.79 -5.40 -8.90
C VAL A 19 2.24 -4.03 -9.39
N SER A 20 1.73 -2.96 -8.78
CA SER A 20 2.05 -1.58 -9.18
C SER A 20 3.53 -1.25 -8.94
N LEU A 21 4.07 -1.67 -7.79
CA LEU A 21 5.48 -1.52 -7.45
C LEU A 21 6.38 -2.37 -8.36
N GLY A 22 5.98 -3.60 -8.69
CA GLY A 22 6.69 -4.44 -9.67
C GLY A 22 6.72 -3.84 -11.08
N GLY A 23 5.69 -3.10 -11.47
CA GLY A 23 5.66 -2.33 -12.71
C GLY A 23 6.70 -1.20 -12.76
N ALA A 24 6.98 -0.55 -11.63
CA ALA A 24 8.00 0.49 -11.53
C ALA A 24 9.43 -0.08 -11.71
N ILE A 25 9.70 -1.29 -11.22
CA ILE A 25 10.99 -1.97 -11.44
C ILE A 25 11.23 -2.30 -12.91
N LYS A 26 10.22 -2.80 -13.62
CA LYS A 26 10.37 -3.13 -15.05
C LYS A 26 10.78 -1.92 -15.89
N ARG A 27 10.42 -0.71 -15.44
CA ARG A 27 10.85 0.57 -16.04
C ARG A 27 12.25 1.02 -15.63
N ARG A 28 12.96 0.24 -14.80
CA ARG A 28 14.30 0.50 -14.23
C ARG A 28 14.39 1.78 -13.39
N GLU A 29 13.26 2.24 -12.86
CA GLU A 29 13.22 3.48 -12.08
C GLU A 29 13.77 3.27 -10.65
N ILE A 30 13.84 2.02 -10.15
CA ILE A 30 14.14 1.71 -8.74
C ILE A 30 14.92 0.39 -8.60
N PRO A 31 15.93 0.30 -7.71
CA PRO A 31 16.65 -0.94 -7.41
C PRO A 31 15.80 -2.03 -6.74
N ASP A 32 16.03 -3.30 -7.07
CA ASP A 32 15.30 -4.46 -6.52
C ASP A 32 15.32 -4.54 -4.99
N ARG A 33 16.41 -4.08 -4.37
CA ARG A 33 16.54 -4.06 -2.91
C ARG A 33 15.52 -3.13 -2.25
N GLU A 34 15.33 -1.94 -2.80
CA GLU A 34 14.38 -0.95 -2.25
C GLU A 34 12.94 -1.46 -2.38
N LEU A 35 12.62 -2.17 -3.47
CA LEU A 35 11.33 -2.85 -3.57
C LEU A 35 11.16 -3.90 -2.47
N CYS A 36 12.13 -4.79 -2.30
CA CYS A 36 12.03 -5.85 -1.28
C CYS A 36 11.81 -5.26 0.11
N GLU A 37 12.49 -4.16 0.45
CA GLU A 37 12.29 -3.46 1.72
C GLU A 37 10.87 -2.87 1.84
N VAL A 38 10.36 -2.21 0.79
CA VAL A 38 9.00 -1.65 0.75
C VAL A 38 7.93 -2.74 0.85
N CYS A 39 8.05 -3.82 0.07
CA CYS A 39 7.11 -4.93 0.07
C CYS A 39 7.07 -5.65 1.42
N ASN A 40 8.23 -5.90 2.03
CA ASN A 40 8.30 -6.49 3.37
C ASN A 40 7.66 -5.58 4.42
N PHE A 41 7.91 -4.27 4.34
CA PHE A 41 7.33 -3.31 5.25
C PHE A 41 5.79 -3.26 5.12
N ILE A 42 5.26 -3.25 3.89
CA ILE A 42 3.82 -3.32 3.62
C ILE A 42 3.22 -4.60 4.19
N LEU A 43 3.83 -5.76 3.93
CA LEU A 43 3.35 -7.06 4.42
C LEU A 43 3.29 -7.15 5.95
N VAL A 44 4.31 -6.64 6.64
CA VAL A 44 4.34 -6.62 8.11
C VAL A 44 3.28 -5.67 8.66
N ALA A 45 3.15 -4.47 8.08
CA ALA A 45 2.22 -3.45 8.55
C ALA A 45 0.76 -3.88 8.34
N PHE A 46 0.43 -4.50 7.20
CA PHE A 46 -0.92 -4.97 6.87
C PHE A 46 -1.47 -6.00 7.87
N LYS A 47 -0.60 -6.84 8.44
CA LYS A 47 -1.00 -7.81 9.48
C LYS A 47 -1.49 -7.15 10.77
N SER A 48 -1.04 -5.93 11.04
CA SER A 48 -1.36 -5.19 12.27
C SER A 48 -2.56 -4.25 12.14
N MET A 49 -2.98 -3.93 10.91
CA MET A 49 -4.06 -2.97 10.65
C MET A 49 -5.42 -3.65 10.77
N GLN A 50 -6.35 -2.99 11.45
CA GLN A 50 -7.70 -3.53 11.68
C GLN A 50 -8.80 -2.71 11.03
N THR A 51 -8.52 -1.45 10.69
CA THR A 51 -9.52 -0.54 10.13
C THR A 51 -9.05 0.08 8.80
N PRO A 52 -9.99 0.55 7.95
CA PRO A 52 -9.63 1.23 6.70
C PRO A 52 -8.81 2.51 6.96
N ALA A 53 -9.12 3.21 8.06
CA ALA A 53 -8.41 4.40 8.48
C ALA A 53 -6.92 4.13 8.75
N ASP A 54 -6.57 2.99 9.37
CA ASP A 54 -5.18 2.60 9.60
C ASP A 54 -4.42 2.42 8.27
N LEU A 55 -5.09 1.82 7.28
CA LEU A 55 -4.54 1.59 5.94
C LEU A 55 -4.29 2.91 5.20
N ILE A 56 -5.26 3.82 5.27
CA ILE A 56 -5.20 5.15 4.63
C ILE A 56 -4.07 6.00 5.22
N ASP A 57 -3.97 6.06 6.55
CA ASP A 57 -2.89 6.79 7.24
C ASP A 57 -1.51 6.18 6.92
N PHE A 58 -1.42 4.85 6.90
CA PHE A 58 -0.21 4.14 6.51
C PHE A 58 0.26 4.44 5.09
N LEU A 59 -0.65 4.41 4.11
CA LEU A 59 -0.32 4.75 2.72
C LEU A 59 0.13 6.21 2.58
N GLY A 60 -0.46 7.13 3.34
CA GLY A 60 -0.01 8.51 3.41
C GLY A 60 1.44 8.63 3.92
N LYS A 61 1.77 7.90 5.00
CA LYS A 61 3.14 7.86 5.55
C LYS A 61 4.13 7.21 4.59
N LEU A 62 3.73 6.14 3.91
CA LEU A 62 4.53 5.47 2.86
C LEU A 62 4.84 6.43 1.70
N ALA A 63 3.83 7.17 1.23
CA ALA A 63 3.99 8.15 0.15
C ALA A 63 5.00 9.25 0.51
N ALA A 64 4.97 9.74 1.75
CA ALA A 64 5.91 10.75 2.22
C ALA A 64 7.34 10.19 2.38
N ARG A 65 7.47 8.92 2.77
CA ARG A 65 8.78 8.28 3.05
C ARG A 65 9.48 7.76 1.79
N TRP A 66 8.73 7.27 0.81
CA TRP A 66 9.28 6.68 -0.41
C TRP A 66 8.79 7.45 -1.64
N SER A 67 9.47 8.57 -1.89
CA SER A 67 9.23 9.47 -3.03
C SER A 67 9.07 8.73 -4.38
N PRO A 68 9.92 7.74 -4.74
CA PRO A 68 9.82 7.05 -6.03
C PRO A 68 8.50 6.30 -6.24
N PHE A 69 7.84 5.90 -5.15
CA PHE A 69 6.58 5.15 -5.16
C PHE A 69 5.39 5.98 -4.68
N SER A 70 5.60 7.27 -4.39
CA SER A 70 4.60 8.14 -3.77
C SER A 70 3.29 8.21 -4.57
N ALA A 71 3.37 8.27 -5.89
CA ALA A 71 2.19 8.26 -6.77
C ALA A 71 1.39 6.96 -6.66
N VAL A 72 2.05 5.81 -6.54
CA VAL A 72 1.39 4.51 -6.36
C VAL A 72 0.66 4.47 -5.03
N PHE A 73 1.32 4.89 -3.95
CA PHE A 73 0.70 4.89 -2.61
C PHE A 73 -0.46 5.87 -2.49
N LEU A 74 -0.34 7.06 -3.09
CA LEU A 74 -1.42 8.05 -3.10
C LEU A 74 -2.61 7.60 -3.95
N ALA A 75 -2.37 6.90 -5.07
CA ALA A 75 -3.45 6.33 -5.88
C ALA A 75 -4.24 5.26 -5.11
N GLU A 76 -3.56 4.38 -4.38
CA GLU A 76 -4.23 3.39 -3.54
C GLU A 76 -4.96 4.03 -2.35
N LYS A 77 -4.34 5.04 -1.72
CA LYS A 77 -4.99 5.81 -0.67
C LYS A 77 -6.29 6.45 -1.15
N ALA A 78 -6.28 7.05 -2.34
CA ALA A 78 -7.47 7.70 -2.90
C ALA A 78 -8.61 6.69 -3.17
N LYS A 79 -8.29 5.47 -3.62
CA LYS A 79 -9.30 4.41 -3.80
C LYS A 79 -9.95 4.05 -2.45
N LEU A 80 -9.13 3.90 -1.41
CA LEU A 80 -9.59 3.60 -0.05
C LEU A 80 -10.46 4.71 0.54
N ASP A 81 -10.09 5.96 0.34
CA ASP A 81 -10.86 7.14 0.79
C ASP A 81 -12.26 7.21 0.16
N THR A 82 -12.47 6.58 -1.01
CA THR A 82 -13.74 6.62 -1.75
C THR A 82 -14.65 5.39 -1.53
N MET A 83 -14.22 4.39 -0.76
CA MET A 83 -15.05 3.21 -0.52
C MET A 83 -16.05 3.46 0.62
N PRO A 84 -17.34 3.09 0.45
CA PRO A 84 -18.30 3.12 1.53
C PRO A 84 -17.90 2.07 2.60
N GLY A 85 -17.71 2.54 3.83
CA GLY A 85 -17.33 1.70 4.98
C GLY A 85 -18.50 0.96 5.63
#